data_AF-A0A418YB18-F1
#
_entry.id   AF-A0A418YB18-F1
#
_cell.length_a   1.000
_cell.length_b   1.000
_cell.length_c   1.000
_cell.angle_alpha   90.00
_cell.angle_beta   90.00
_cell.angle_gamma   90.00
#
_symmetry.space_group_name_H-M   'P 1'
#
loop_
_entity.id
_entity.type
_entity.pdbx_description
1 polymer ?
#
loop_
_entity_poly.entity_id
_entity_poly.type
_entity_poly.pdbx_seq_one_letter_code
_entity_poly.pdbx_strand_id
1 'polypeptide(L)'
;MHQLSEATRIVESTLENYKYEFHDLVKRNSENCINHNKIACDFFVDIPSLMNGTWGIYAGLNIDSMPEFKEFDWYEILSIDKSRDPEDSYIPLLDLSYKLGYLWIEKQLSILKSEINGIEIRLYHNGSSEYQVLS
;
A
#
# COMPACT_ATOMS: atom_id res chain seq x y z
N MET A 1 4.71 -23.48 -10.05
CA MET A 1 5.51 -23.15 -8.84
C MET A 1 6.61 -22.13 -9.13
N HIS A 2 7.47 -22.29 -10.14
CA HIS A 2 8.58 -21.35 -10.42
C HIS A 2 8.15 -19.91 -10.75
N GLN A 3 7.00 -19.73 -11.41
CA GLN A 3 6.49 -18.40 -11.76
C GLN A 3 6.00 -17.61 -10.54
N LEU A 4 5.39 -18.30 -9.55
CA LEU A 4 4.93 -17.65 -8.31
C LEU A 4 6.11 -17.21 -7.44
N SER A 5 7.16 -18.03 -7.32
CA SER A 5 8.36 -17.64 -6.56
C SER A 5 9.08 -16.44 -7.17
N GLU A 6 9.11 -16.35 -8.50
CA GLU A 6 9.72 -15.20 -9.18
C GLU A 6 8.85 -13.95 -9.05
N ALA A 7 7.52 -14.08 -9.18
CA ALA A 7 6.59 -12.99 -8.93
C ALA A 7 6.70 -12.46 -7.50
N THR A 8 6.81 -13.32 -6.48
CA THR A 8 7.07 -12.90 -5.09
C THR A 8 8.31 -12.02 -5.01
N ARG A 9 9.43 -12.47 -5.60
CA ARG A 9 10.70 -11.73 -5.58
C ARG A 9 10.60 -10.38 -6.28
N ILE A 10 9.90 -10.32 -7.42
CA ILE A 10 9.68 -9.08 -8.17
C ILE A 10 8.83 -8.10 -7.34
N VAL A 11 7.73 -8.57 -6.75
CA VAL A 11 6.86 -7.72 -5.91
C VAL A 11 7.63 -7.18 -4.71
N GLU A 12 8.29 -8.04 -3.93
CA GLU A 12 9.02 -7.63 -2.73
C GLU A 12 10.15 -6.64 -3.04
N SER A 13 10.94 -6.91 -4.08
CA SER A 13 12.03 -6.01 -4.48
C SER A 13 11.52 -4.68 -5.01
N THR A 14 10.42 -4.69 -5.76
CA THR A 14 9.76 -3.47 -6.22
C THR A 14 9.34 -2.62 -5.02
N LEU A 15 8.64 -3.21 -4.05
CA LEU A 15 8.16 -2.46 -2.88
C LEU A 15 9.30 -1.92 -2.02
N GLU A 16 10.35 -2.71 -1.78
CA GLU A 16 11.49 -2.26 -0.96
C GLU A 16 12.23 -1.08 -1.61
N ASN A 17 12.25 -0.97 -2.94
CA ASN A 17 12.83 0.19 -3.63
C ASN A 17 12.10 1.51 -3.32
N TYR A 18 10.81 1.45 -2.96
CA TYR A 18 10.00 2.64 -2.63
C TYR A 18 9.82 2.85 -1.12
N LYS A 19 10.50 2.07 -0.28
CA LYS A 19 10.37 2.15 1.17
C LYS A 19 10.64 3.54 1.73
N TYR A 20 11.71 4.20 1.28
CA TYR A 20 12.07 5.51 1.81
C TYR A 20 11.06 6.59 1.40
N GLU A 21 10.55 6.53 0.18
CA GLU A 21 9.48 7.42 -0.30
C GLU A 21 8.21 7.21 0.53
N PHE A 22 7.88 5.95 0.85
CA PHE A 22 6.72 5.62 1.69
C PHE A 22 6.89 6.18 3.10
N HIS A 23 8.06 5.98 3.70
CA HIS A 23 8.36 6.47 5.05
C HIS A 23 8.28 7.99 5.11
N ASP A 24 8.83 8.69 4.12
CA ASP A 24 8.78 10.14 4.04
C ASP A 24 7.34 10.66 3.90
N LEU A 25 6.52 10.02 3.07
CA LEU A 25 5.09 10.34 2.95
C LEU A 25 4.37 10.19 4.29
N VAL A 26 4.54 9.05 4.97
CA VAL A 26 3.88 8.80 6.26
C VAL A 26 4.32 9.83 7.30
N LYS A 27 5.62 10.13 7.39
CA LYS A 27 6.17 11.14 8.32
C LYS A 27 5.58 12.52 8.06
N ARG A 28 5.61 12.99 6.81
CA ARG A 28 5.02 14.30 6.43
C ARG A 28 3.54 14.38 6.77
N ASN A 29 2.79 13.31 6.52
CA ASN A 29 1.36 13.27 6.82
C ASN A 29 1.10 13.25 8.32
N SER A 30 1.83 12.45 9.09
CA SER A 30 1.74 12.42 10.55
C SER A 30 2.08 13.79 11.16
N GLU A 31 3.14 14.45 10.71
CA GLU A 31 3.49 15.82 11.13
C GLU A 31 2.37 16.81 10.81
N ASN A 32 1.79 16.72 9.60
CA ASN A 32 0.66 17.55 9.23
C ASN A 32 -0.55 17.32 10.13
N CYS A 33 -0.88 16.05 10.42
CA CYS A 33 -1.94 15.68 11.33
C CYS A 33 -1.69 16.22 12.76
N ILE A 34 -0.45 16.13 13.28
CA ILE A 34 -0.04 16.69 14.58
C ILE A 34 -0.21 18.20 14.60
N ASN A 35 0.26 18.91 13.57
CA ASN A 35 0.16 20.36 13.46
C ASN A 35 -1.29 20.86 13.42
N HIS A 36 -2.23 19.99 12.99
CA HIS A 36 -3.67 20.24 13.01
C HIS A 36 -4.38 19.69 14.27
N ASN A 37 -3.63 19.38 15.33
CA ASN A 37 -4.13 18.85 16.60
C ASN A 37 -5.01 17.60 16.43
N LYS A 38 -4.69 16.74 15.46
CA LYS A 38 -5.37 15.46 15.29
C LYS A 38 -4.80 14.45 16.28
N ILE A 39 -5.68 13.60 16.81
CA ILE A 39 -5.30 12.48 17.68
C ILE A 39 -4.80 11.26 16.90
N ALA A 40 -5.17 11.17 15.61
CA ALA A 40 -4.83 10.09 14.71
C ALA A 40 -4.57 10.62 13.30
N CYS A 41 -3.75 9.89 12.55
CA CYS A 41 -3.52 10.08 11.13
C CYS A 41 -3.91 8.79 10.39
N ASP A 42 -4.96 8.90 9.59
CA ASP A 42 -5.62 7.77 8.96
C ASP A 42 -5.07 7.56 7.55
N PHE A 43 -4.57 6.36 7.28
CA PHE A 43 -4.14 5.90 5.97
C PHE A 43 -5.18 4.95 5.38
N PHE A 44 -5.54 5.12 4.12
CA PHE A 44 -6.54 4.30 3.43
C PHE A 44 -5.89 3.52 2.29
N VAL A 45 -6.27 2.26 2.19
CA VAL A 45 -5.89 1.37 1.10
C VAL A 45 -7.14 0.99 0.31
N ASP A 46 -7.13 1.29 -0.98
CA ASP A 46 -8.23 0.96 -1.89
C ASP A 46 -8.05 -0.43 -2.52
N ILE A 47 -8.73 -1.43 -1.95
CA ILE A 47 -8.58 -2.85 -2.33
C ILE A 47 -8.93 -3.10 -3.82
N PRO A 48 -10.04 -2.58 -4.37
CA PRO A 48 -10.34 -2.71 -5.80
C PRO A 48 -9.25 -2.14 -6.72
N SER A 49 -8.67 -0.99 -6.38
CA SER A 49 -7.54 -0.45 -7.14
C SER A 49 -6.32 -1.37 -7.03
N LEU A 50 -5.99 -1.85 -5.81
CA LEU A 50 -4.85 -2.74 -5.60
C LEU A 50 -4.94 -4.02 -6.45
N MET A 51 -6.14 -4.61 -6.54
CA MET A 51 -6.41 -5.82 -7.34
C MET A 51 -6.30 -5.56 -8.85
N ASN A 52 -6.51 -4.32 -9.29
CA ASN A 52 -6.50 -3.94 -10.70
C ASN A 52 -5.15 -3.38 -11.18
N GLY A 53 -4.11 -3.41 -10.33
CA GLY A 53 -2.80 -2.86 -10.71
C GLY A 53 -2.60 -1.39 -10.36
N THR A 54 -3.43 -0.81 -9.49
CA THR A 54 -3.32 0.61 -9.10
C THR A 54 -3.21 0.74 -7.59
N TRP A 55 -2.11 1.29 -7.10
CA TRP A 55 -1.85 1.35 -5.66
C TRP A 55 -2.06 2.77 -5.15
N GLY A 56 -3.18 2.98 -4.46
CA GLY A 56 -3.47 4.22 -3.77
C GLY A 56 -3.29 4.04 -2.27
N ILE A 57 -2.36 4.80 -1.67
CA ILE A 57 -2.34 5.01 -0.21
C ILE A 57 -2.65 6.48 0.01
N TYR A 58 -3.77 6.73 0.68
CA TYR A 58 -4.27 8.08 0.94
C TYR A 58 -4.10 8.38 2.42
N ALA A 59 -3.56 9.55 2.77
CA ALA A 59 -3.60 10.04 4.14
C ALA A 59 -4.72 11.08 4.27
N GLY A 60 -5.67 10.88 5.18
CA GLY A 60 -6.58 11.95 5.69
C GLY A 60 -7.70 12.51 4.78
N LEU A 61 -8.68 13.12 5.46
CA LEU A 61 -10.09 13.35 5.10
C LEU A 61 -10.45 14.25 3.90
N ASN A 62 -9.49 14.90 3.23
CA ASN A 62 -9.76 15.68 2.02
C ASN A 62 -9.08 15.00 0.83
N ILE A 63 -9.83 14.08 0.23
CA ILE A 63 -9.44 13.26 -0.93
C ILE A 63 -8.96 14.15 -2.10
N ASP A 64 -9.43 15.40 -2.18
CA ASP A 64 -9.17 16.30 -3.30
C ASP A 64 -7.73 16.82 -3.41
N SER A 65 -6.86 16.66 -2.40
CA SER A 65 -5.54 17.33 -2.45
C SER A 65 -4.37 16.62 -1.76
N MET A 66 -4.51 15.38 -1.31
CA MET A 66 -3.39 14.67 -0.68
C MET A 66 -2.70 13.74 -1.68
N PRO A 67 -1.36 13.76 -1.76
CA PRO A 67 -0.63 13.03 -2.79
C PRO A 67 -0.82 11.53 -2.59
N GLU A 68 -1.22 10.86 -3.66
CA GLU A 68 -1.12 9.41 -3.77
C GLU A 68 0.34 9.00 -3.53
N PHE A 69 0.55 7.90 -2.80
CA PHE A 69 1.89 7.38 -2.60
C PHE A 69 2.55 6.99 -3.93
N LYS A 70 2.03 5.95 -4.59
CA LYS A 70 2.61 5.42 -5.82
C LYS A 70 1.68 4.39 -6.47
N GLU A 71 1.36 4.60 -7.74
CA GLU A 71 0.72 3.59 -8.58
C GLU A 71 1.75 2.59 -9.13
N PHE A 72 1.42 1.28 -9.10
CA PHE A 72 2.27 0.19 -9.58
C PHE A 72 1.55 -0.65 -10.64
N ASP A 73 1.88 -0.46 -11.92
CA ASP A 73 1.34 -1.30 -13.00
C ASP A 73 1.87 -2.74 -12.90
N TRP A 74 1.17 -3.58 -12.14
CA TRP A 74 1.55 -4.99 -11.95
C TRP A 74 1.46 -5.82 -13.22
N TYR A 75 0.65 -5.41 -14.21
CA TYR A 75 0.62 -6.12 -15.48
C TYR A 75 1.97 -5.96 -16.19
N GLU A 76 2.49 -4.74 -16.27
CA GLU A 76 3.82 -4.48 -16.83
C GLU A 76 4.93 -5.12 -15.98
N ILE A 77 4.92 -4.87 -14.66
CA ILE A 77 5.98 -5.33 -13.74
C ILE A 77 6.09 -6.86 -13.70
N LEU A 78 4.96 -7.57 -13.76
CA LEU A 78 4.92 -9.04 -13.77
C LEU A 78 4.94 -9.64 -15.19
N SER A 79 5.11 -8.81 -16.22
CA SER A 79 5.13 -9.22 -17.63
C SER A 79 3.89 -10.01 -18.06
N ILE A 80 2.72 -9.59 -17.58
CA ILE A 80 1.41 -10.16 -17.92
C ILE A 80 0.87 -9.48 -19.17
N ASP A 81 0.56 -10.26 -20.20
CA ASP A 81 -0.10 -9.78 -21.41
C ASP A 81 -1.58 -10.19 -21.40
N LYS A 82 -2.47 -9.28 -21.01
CA LYS A 82 -3.93 -9.54 -20.94
C LYS A 82 -4.54 -9.98 -22.27
N SER A 83 -3.92 -9.66 -23.40
CA SER A 83 -4.42 -10.03 -24.73
C SER A 83 -4.08 -11.47 -25.10
N ARG A 84 -3.09 -12.06 -24.43
CA ARG A 84 -2.50 -13.36 -24.74
C ARG A 84 -2.67 -14.38 -23.62
N ASP A 85 -2.52 -13.95 -22.38
CA ASP A 85 -2.45 -14.82 -21.21
C ASP A 85 -3.88 -15.05 -20.66
N PRO A 86 -4.30 -16.31 -20.41
CA PRO A 86 -5.63 -16.60 -19.88
C PRO A 86 -5.76 -16.12 -18.43
N GLU A 87 -6.97 -15.71 -18.02
CA GLU A 87 -7.21 -15.14 -16.67
C GLU A 87 -6.71 -16.04 -15.54
N ASP A 88 -6.97 -17.35 -15.62
CA ASP A 88 -6.55 -18.34 -14.64
C ASP A 88 -5.02 -18.39 -14.42
N SER A 89 -4.24 -17.88 -15.39
CA SER A 89 -2.78 -17.83 -15.29
C SER A 89 -2.26 -16.58 -14.58
N TYR A 90 -2.93 -15.44 -14.70
CA TYR A 90 -2.45 -14.16 -14.17
C TYR A 90 -3.20 -13.68 -12.93
N ILE A 91 -4.45 -14.08 -12.72
CA ILE A 91 -5.22 -13.73 -11.51
C ILE A 91 -4.47 -14.15 -10.22
N PRO A 92 -3.86 -15.36 -10.13
CA PRO A 92 -3.06 -15.72 -8.96
C PRO A 92 -1.83 -14.82 -8.74
N LEU A 93 -1.28 -14.22 -9.79
CA LEU A 93 -0.13 -13.31 -9.71
C LEU A 93 -0.55 -11.94 -9.16
N LEU A 94 -1.72 -11.45 -9.57
CA LEU A 94 -2.30 -10.21 -9.05
C LEU A 94 -2.78 -10.36 -7.59
N ASP A 95 -3.37 -11.51 -7.25
CA ASP A 95 -3.72 -11.82 -5.86
C ASP A 95 -2.48 -11.92 -4.96
N LEU A 96 -1.38 -12.47 -5.49
CA LEU A 96 -0.09 -12.50 -4.80
C LEU A 96 0.48 -11.08 -4.59
N SER A 97 0.47 -10.21 -5.62
CA SER A 97 0.99 -8.85 -5.49
C SER A 97 0.18 -8.04 -4.47
N TYR A 98 -1.15 -8.18 -4.48
CA TYR A 98 -2.04 -7.61 -3.47
C TYR A 98 -1.67 -8.04 -2.05
N LYS A 99 -1.57 -9.36 -1.80
CA LYS A 99 -1.28 -9.90 -0.47
C LYS A 99 0.07 -9.42 0.05
N LEU A 100 1.11 -9.49 -0.77
CA LEU A 100 2.45 -9.04 -0.39
C LEU A 100 2.49 -7.54 -0.15
N GLY A 101 1.80 -6.77 -0.98
CA GLY A 101 1.64 -5.33 -0.83
C GLY A 101 1.02 -4.91 0.47
N TYR A 102 -0.12 -5.49 0.78
CA TYR A 102 -0.85 -5.19 1.99
C TYR A 102 -0.01 -5.49 3.24
N LEU A 103 0.62 -6.68 3.28
CA LEU A 103 1.52 -7.06 4.37
C LEU A 103 2.72 -6.12 4.48
N TRP A 104 3.25 -5.66 3.35
CA TRP A 104 4.36 -4.70 3.33
C TRP A 104 3.92 -3.35 3.90
N ILE A 105 2.77 -2.81 3.50
CA ILE A 105 2.22 -1.55 4.03
C ILE A 105 2.02 -1.64 5.54
N GLU A 106 1.36 -2.70 6.01
CA GLU A 106 1.14 -2.96 7.43
C GLU A 106 2.49 -2.96 8.19
N LYS A 107 3.47 -3.71 7.69
CA LYS A 107 4.80 -3.80 8.28
C LYS A 107 5.49 -2.43 8.35
N GLN A 108 5.47 -1.65 7.26
CA GLN A 108 6.14 -0.34 7.25
C GLN A 108 5.44 0.65 8.18
N LEU A 109 4.10 0.67 8.22
CA LEU A 109 3.34 1.51 9.14
C LEU A 109 3.57 1.13 10.60
N SER A 110 3.65 -0.17 10.92
CA SER A 110 4.03 -0.67 12.25
C SER A 110 5.41 -0.17 12.68
N ILE A 111 6.41 -0.24 11.78
CA ILE A 111 7.75 0.32 12.05
C ILE A 111 7.64 1.81 12.36
N LEU A 112 6.95 2.57 11.51
CA LEU A 112 6.83 4.03 11.65
C LEU A 112 6.01 4.45 12.87
N LYS A 113 5.02 3.68 13.29
CA LYS A 113 4.26 3.89 14.52
C LYS A 113 5.16 3.90 15.75
N SER A 114 6.24 3.11 15.75
CA SER A 114 7.22 3.11 16.84
C SER A 114 8.19 4.31 16.79
N GLU A 115 8.36 4.94 15.62
CA GLU A 115 9.25 6.09 15.41
C GLU A 115 8.53 7.43 15.62
N ILE A 116 7.26 7.51 15.23
CA ILE A 116 6.46 8.74 15.21
C ILE A 116 5.68 8.85 16.52
N ASN A 117 6.10 9.79 17.36
CA ASN A 117 5.45 10.06 18.65
C ASN A 117 4.38 11.16 18.51
N GLY A 118 3.39 11.12 19.40
CA GLY A 118 2.39 12.20 19.54
C GLY A 118 1.17 12.07 18.62
N ILE A 119 1.06 10.98 17.85
CA ILE A 119 -0.14 10.69 17.05
C ILE A 119 -0.35 9.18 16.86
N GLU A 120 -1.61 8.75 16.81
CA GLU A 120 -1.94 7.38 16.43
C GLU A 120 -1.89 7.22 14.90
N ILE A 121 -1.21 6.20 14.41
CA ILE A 121 -1.23 5.82 12.99
C ILE A 121 -2.27 4.71 12.80
N ARG A 122 -3.19 4.90 11.84
CA ARG A 122 -4.24 3.92 11.55
C ARG A 122 -4.26 3.56 10.07
N LEU A 123 -4.53 2.29 9.77
CA LEU A 123 -4.68 1.77 8.43
C LEU A 123 -6.11 1.28 8.22
N TYR A 124 -6.83 1.85 7.27
CA TYR A 124 -8.19 1.48 6.92
C TYR A 124 -8.23 0.77 5.58
N HIS A 125 -9.12 -0.21 5.46
CA HIS A 125 -9.54 -0.73 4.17
C HIS A 125 -10.65 0.16 3.64
N ASN A 126 -10.60 0.52 2.36
CA ASN A 126 -11.65 1.33 1.76
C ASN A 126 -13.03 0.65 1.93
N GLY A 127 -14.00 1.40 2.45
CA GLY A 127 -15.34 0.89 2.78
C GLY A 127 -15.49 0.23 4.17
N SER A 128 -14.42 0.10 4.96
CA SER A 128 -14.49 -0.38 6.35
C SER A 128 -14.47 0.78 7.35
N SER A 129 -15.28 0.69 8.41
CA SER A 129 -15.20 1.58 9.57
C SER A 129 -14.17 1.12 10.61
N GLU A 130 -13.65 -0.11 10.46
CA GLU A 130 -12.64 -0.71 11.33
C GLU A 130 -11.26 -0.57 10.71
N TYR A 131 -10.28 -0.16 11.52
CA TYR A 131 -8.88 -0.05 11.12
C TYR A 131 -8.08 -1.29 11.54
N GLN A 132 -7.10 -1.65 10.72
CA GLN A 132 -6.14 -2.72 11.00
C GLN A 132 -5.33 -2.35 12.24
N VAL A 133 -5.28 -3.27 13.21
CA VAL A 133 -4.43 -3.12 14.39
C VAL A 133 -2.97 -3.29 13.97
N LEU A 134 -2.27 -2.16 13.86
CA LEU A 134 -0.83 -2.15 13.63
C LEU A 134 -0.12 -2.62 14.91
N SER A 135 0.61 -3.73 14.80
CA SER A 135 1.43 -4.28 15.89
C SER A 135 2.69 -3.48 16.15
#